data_AF-A0A318CIT5-F1
#
_entry.id   AF-A0A318CIT5-F1
#
_cell.length_a   1.000
_cell.length_b   1.000
_cell.length_c   1.000
_cell.angle_alpha   90.00
_cell.angle_beta   90.00
_cell.angle_gamma   90.00
#
_symmetry.space_group_name_H-M   'P 1'
#
loop_
_entity.id
_entity.type
_entity.pdbx_description
1 polymer ?
#
loop_
_entity_poly.entity_id
_entity_poly.type
_entity_poly.pdbx_seq_one_letter_code
_entity_poly.pdbx_strand_id
1 'polypeptide(L)'
;MVSKHCCYRFMVAKKWMCKNFYDIRTFGAVMSTGDKTCGQVRGPVQLAFARSIDPIVGLDVAMFRTAAVSVDKPDNKGLGARKAIVPYGLYRVHGFISAPLAKQTGFSEDDLNLFWDALKNMFDHDRSAARGEMATQKLIVFKHDSELGNAPASKLFDLVTVEKNCGDDPPRSFADYTVTVDKGSAPSGVSVDEKL
;
A
#
# COMPACT_ATOMS: atom_id res chain seq x y z
N MET A 1 -37.95 -0.90 -15.50
CA MET A 1 -38.16 -0.22 -14.21
C MET A 1 -37.64 -1.10 -13.09
N VAL A 2 -36.46 -0.83 -12.54
CA VAL A 2 -36.02 -1.49 -11.30
C VAL A 2 -36.90 -0.94 -10.17
N SER A 3 -37.76 -1.78 -9.60
CA SER A 3 -38.69 -1.40 -8.53
C SER A 3 -37.97 -0.67 -7.40
N LYS A 4 -38.56 0.41 -6.87
CA LYS A 4 -38.02 1.19 -5.73
C LYS A 4 -37.64 0.31 -4.52
N HIS A 5 -38.30 -0.84 -4.36
CA HIS A 5 -38.00 -1.85 -3.33
C HIS A 5 -36.63 -2.53 -3.51
N CYS A 6 -36.21 -2.77 -4.76
CA CYS A 6 -34.93 -3.39 -5.08
C CYS A 6 -33.77 -2.42 -4.82
N CYS A 7 -33.94 -1.14 -5.19
CA CYS A 7 -32.95 -0.09 -4.95
C CYS A 7 -32.70 0.16 -3.44
N TYR A 8 -33.76 0.09 -2.62
CA TYR A 8 -33.64 0.23 -1.16
C TYR A 8 -32.83 -0.91 -0.52
N ARG A 9 -33.06 -2.16 -0.93
CA ARG A 9 -32.30 -3.32 -0.43
C ARG A 9 -30.80 -3.22 -0.73
N PHE A 10 -30.43 -2.72 -1.91
CA PHE A 10 -29.02 -2.51 -2.27
C PHE A 10 -28.33 -1.47 -1.39
N MET A 11 -29.00 -0.35 -1.09
CA MET A 11 -28.44 0.67 -0.20
C MET A 11 -28.24 0.15 1.22
N VAL A 12 -29.16 -0.67 1.73
CA VAL A 12 -29.04 -1.29 3.06
C VAL A 12 -27.88 -2.28 3.10
N ALA A 13 -27.77 -3.16 2.11
CA ALA A 13 -26.68 -4.13 2.02
C ALA A 13 -25.31 -3.45 1.91
N LYS A 14 -25.16 -2.45 1.02
CA LYS A 14 -23.92 -1.67 0.87
C LYS A 14 -23.50 -0.99 2.17
N LYS A 15 -24.44 -0.31 2.86
CA LYS A 15 -24.14 0.33 4.15
C LYS A 15 -23.74 -0.68 5.21
N TRP A 16 -24.39 -1.84 5.25
CA TRP A 16 -24.05 -2.92 6.17
C TRP A 16 -22.63 -3.45 5.88
N MET A 17 -22.27 -3.65 4.61
CA MET A 17 -20.93 -4.07 4.21
C MET A 17 -19.87 -3.04 4.66
N CYS A 18 -20.05 -1.77 4.33
CA CYS A 18 -19.11 -0.72 4.77
C CYS A 18 -19.02 -0.61 6.30
N LYS A 19 -20.12 -0.82 7.03
CA LYS A 19 -20.11 -0.75 8.50
C LYS A 19 -19.30 -1.87 9.14
N ASN A 20 -19.36 -3.09 8.59
CA ASN A 20 -18.78 -4.27 9.25
C ASN A 20 -17.38 -4.63 8.74
N PHE A 21 -17.00 -4.20 7.53
CA PHE A 21 -15.74 -4.60 6.89
C PHE A 21 -14.84 -3.39 6.64
N TYR A 22 -13.69 -3.36 7.31
CA TYR A 22 -12.72 -2.28 7.23
C TYR A 22 -12.12 -2.15 5.82
N ASP A 23 -11.74 -3.25 5.19
CA ASP A 23 -11.17 -3.29 3.84
C ASP A 23 -12.16 -2.69 2.80
N ILE A 24 -13.43 -3.06 2.88
CA ILE A 24 -14.49 -2.51 2.02
C ILE A 24 -14.70 -1.02 2.29
N ARG A 25 -14.69 -0.62 3.56
CA ARG A 25 -14.85 0.79 3.96
C ARG A 25 -13.69 1.68 3.51
N THR A 26 -12.48 1.13 3.49
CA THR A 26 -11.20 1.82 3.24
C THR A 26 -10.80 1.83 1.77
N PHE A 27 -10.82 0.67 1.11
CA PHE A 27 -10.35 0.50 -0.28
C PHE A 27 -11.51 0.35 -1.28
N GLY A 28 -12.68 -0.07 -0.80
CA GLY A 28 -13.83 -0.35 -1.64
C GLY A 28 -13.87 -1.80 -2.12
N ALA A 29 -14.97 -2.18 -2.76
CA ALA A 29 -15.17 -3.52 -3.29
C ALA A 29 -16.23 -3.52 -4.39
N VAL A 30 -16.10 -4.46 -5.33
CA VAL A 30 -17.17 -4.84 -6.27
C VAL A 30 -17.87 -6.05 -5.66
N MET A 31 -19.14 -5.89 -5.27
CA MET A 31 -19.88 -6.88 -4.47
C MET A 31 -21.10 -7.40 -5.22
N SER A 32 -21.01 -7.48 -6.54
CA SER A 32 -22.04 -8.08 -7.39
C SER A 32 -21.65 -9.51 -7.73
N THR A 33 -22.50 -10.48 -7.40
CA THR A 33 -22.27 -11.91 -7.66
C THR A 33 -23.50 -12.52 -8.32
N GLY A 34 -23.45 -12.69 -9.64
CA GLY A 34 -24.60 -13.13 -10.44
C GLY A 34 -25.82 -12.23 -10.18
N ASP A 35 -26.95 -12.82 -9.84
CA ASP A 35 -28.20 -12.12 -9.59
C ASP A 35 -28.24 -11.38 -8.23
N LYS A 36 -27.28 -11.66 -7.34
CA LYS A 36 -27.16 -10.98 -6.04
C LYS A 36 -26.26 -9.76 -6.18
N THR A 37 -26.87 -8.59 -6.35
CA THR A 37 -26.14 -7.33 -6.44
C THR A 37 -26.04 -6.68 -5.05
N CYS A 38 -24.85 -6.37 -4.57
CA CYS A 38 -24.63 -5.43 -3.45
C CYS A 38 -24.01 -4.11 -3.96
N GLY A 39 -23.84 -4.00 -5.29
CA GLY A 39 -23.31 -2.84 -5.97
C GLY A 39 -21.79 -2.72 -5.81
N GLN A 40 -21.30 -1.51 -5.98
CA GLN A 40 -19.89 -1.18 -5.84
C GLN A 40 -19.65 -0.06 -4.84
N VAL A 41 -18.50 -0.13 -4.20
CA VAL A 41 -17.99 0.88 -3.27
C VAL A 41 -16.62 1.28 -3.78
N ARG A 42 -16.39 2.59 -3.89
CA ARG A 42 -15.05 3.13 -4.05
C ARG A 42 -14.60 3.63 -2.68
N GLY A 43 -13.53 3.06 -2.15
CA GLY A 43 -13.00 3.47 -0.86
C GLY A 43 -12.24 4.80 -0.93
N PRO A 44 -12.12 5.54 0.18
CA PRO A 44 -11.37 6.78 0.24
C PRO A 44 -9.88 6.60 -0.02
N VAL A 45 -9.28 5.46 0.37
CA VAL A 45 -7.85 5.21 0.26
C VAL A 45 -7.52 4.57 -1.08
N GLN A 46 -6.67 5.23 -1.86
CA GLN A 46 -6.17 4.75 -3.14
C GLN A 46 -4.64 4.81 -3.13
N LEU A 47 -3.99 3.69 -3.40
CA LEU A 47 -2.53 3.58 -3.46
C LEU A 47 -2.10 3.38 -4.91
N ALA A 48 -1.06 4.10 -5.32
CA ALA A 48 -0.43 3.93 -6.63
C ALA A 48 0.58 2.77 -6.59
N PHE A 49 1.15 2.45 -7.75
CA PHE A 49 2.24 1.48 -7.80
C PHE A 49 3.48 2.05 -7.13
N ALA A 50 4.05 1.28 -6.20
CA ALA A 50 5.34 1.59 -5.63
C ALA A 50 6.43 1.47 -6.70
N ARG A 51 7.37 2.41 -6.72
CA ARG A 51 8.54 2.38 -7.60
C ARG A 51 9.80 2.49 -6.78
N SER A 52 10.84 1.77 -7.18
CA SER A 52 12.15 1.91 -6.56
C SER A 52 12.72 3.31 -6.88
N ILE A 53 13.44 3.89 -5.92
CA ILE A 53 14.12 5.17 -6.11
C ILE A 53 15.25 5.02 -7.14
N ASP A 54 16.05 3.96 -7.00
CA ASP A 54 17.08 3.58 -7.95
C ASP A 54 16.68 2.32 -8.73
N PRO A 55 17.30 2.05 -9.89
CA PRO A 55 17.16 0.77 -10.58
C PRO A 55 17.55 -0.40 -9.67
N ILE A 56 16.68 -1.39 -9.58
CA ILE A 56 16.95 -2.64 -8.86
C ILE A 56 17.53 -3.70 -9.81
N VAL A 57 18.41 -4.55 -9.28
CA VAL A 57 18.90 -5.72 -9.99
C VAL A 57 18.44 -6.97 -9.25
N GLY A 58 17.65 -7.80 -9.92
CA GLY A 58 17.25 -9.11 -9.40
C GLY A 58 18.41 -10.11 -9.47
N LEU A 59 18.59 -10.89 -8.40
CA LEU A 59 19.52 -12.01 -8.36
C LEU A 59 18.75 -13.32 -8.24
N ASP A 60 19.14 -14.32 -9.03
CA ASP A 60 18.62 -15.68 -8.89
C ASP A 60 19.58 -16.53 -8.08
N VAL A 61 19.19 -16.86 -6.85
CA VAL A 61 19.96 -17.74 -5.98
C VAL A 61 19.55 -19.18 -6.24
N ALA A 62 20.50 -20.02 -6.67
CA ALA A 62 20.28 -21.46 -6.84
C ALA A 62 20.05 -22.14 -5.48
N MET A 63 19.02 -22.99 -5.41
CA MET A 63 18.65 -23.74 -4.23
C MET A 63 18.44 -25.21 -4.57
N PHE A 64 18.59 -26.09 -3.58
CA PHE A 64 18.40 -27.52 -3.73
C PHE A 64 17.51 -28.05 -2.60
N ARG A 65 16.57 -28.93 -2.92
CA ARG A 65 15.78 -29.66 -1.92
C ARG A 65 16.26 -31.10 -1.86
N THR A 66 16.65 -31.55 -0.68
CA THR A 66 17.17 -32.90 -0.46
C THR A 66 16.09 -33.99 -0.42
N ALA A 67 14.86 -33.63 -0.06
CA ALA A 67 13.72 -34.55 -0.04
C ALA A 67 13.02 -34.65 -1.42
N ALA A 68 12.57 -35.87 -1.75
CA ALA A 68 11.74 -36.13 -2.91
C ALA A 68 10.31 -35.57 -2.71
N VAL A 69 9.65 -35.15 -3.79
CA VAL A 69 8.24 -34.69 -3.73
C VAL A 69 7.27 -35.85 -3.56
N SER A 70 7.59 -36.97 -4.19
CA SER A 70 6.72 -38.14 -4.26
C SER A 70 7.50 -39.41 -3.98
N VAL A 71 6.85 -40.33 -3.28
CA VAL A 71 7.33 -41.69 -3.03
C VAL A 71 7.55 -42.48 -4.32
N ASP A 72 6.80 -42.16 -5.38
CA ASP A 72 6.91 -42.83 -6.69
C ASP A 72 8.13 -42.34 -7.50
N LYS A 73 8.72 -41.20 -7.08
CA LYS A 73 9.87 -40.58 -7.76
C LYS A 73 10.93 -40.15 -6.72
N PRO A 74 11.55 -41.11 -5.99
CA PRO A 74 12.45 -40.82 -4.88
C PRO A 74 13.73 -40.08 -5.29
N ASP A 75 14.13 -40.18 -6.56
CA ASP A 75 15.30 -39.47 -7.10
C ASP A 75 14.98 -38.04 -7.57
N ASN A 76 13.70 -37.67 -7.64
CA ASN A 76 13.27 -36.32 -8.03
C ASN A 76 13.37 -35.34 -6.84
N LYS A 77 14.59 -35.12 -6.40
CA LYS A 77 14.98 -34.25 -5.28
C LYS A 77 15.20 -32.82 -5.76
N GLY A 78 14.13 -32.16 -6.22
CA GLY A 78 14.03 -30.70 -6.40
C GLY A 78 15.29 -29.97 -6.93
N LEU A 79 15.99 -30.57 -7.90
CA LEU A 79 17.17 -29.97 -8.54
C LEU A 79 16.69 -28.80 -9.42
N GLY A 80 17.36 -27.66 -9.33
CA GLY A 80 17.05 -26.48 -10.16
C GLY A 80 16.05 -25.50 -9.55
N ALA A 81 15.72 -25.61 -8.26
CA ALA A 81 14.98 -24.55 -7.58
C ALA A 81 15.81 -23.26 -7.58
N ARG A 82 15.13 -22.12 -7.82
CA ARG A 82 15.75 -20.79 -7.78
C ARG A 82 14.92 -19.87 -6.92
N LYS A 83 15.59 -18.90 -6.32
CA LYS A 83 14.96 -17.85 -5.55
C LYS A 83 15.43 -16.50 -6.05
N ALA A 84 14.52 -15.79 -6.70
CA ALA A 84 14.73 -14.42 -7.10
C ALA A 84 14.70 -13.52 -5.85
N ILE A 85 15.76 -12.73 -5.66
CA ILE A 85 15.88 -11.74 -4.59
C ILE A 85 16.29 -10.39 -5.16
N VAL A 86 15.99 -9.33 -4.42
CA VAL A 86 16.56 -8.00 -4.64
C VAL A 86 17.52 -7.76 -3.48
N PRO A 87 18.83 -7.52 -3.72
CA PRO A 87 19.80 -7.29 -2.64
C PRO A 87 19.41 -6.12 -1.74
N TYR A 88 18.98 -5.02 -2.35
CA TYR A 88 18.40 -3.88 -1.65
C TYR A 88 17.54 -3.05 -2.62
N GLY A 89 16.50 -2.42 -2.11
CA GLY A 89 15.70 -1.47 -2.86
C GLY A 89 14.86 -0.61 -1.93
N LEU A 90 14.95 0.71 -2.08
CA LEU A 90 14.06 1.66 -1.42
C LEU A 90 12.89 1.95 -2.35
N TYR A 91 11.68 1.59 -1.94
CA TYR A 91 10.46 1.79 -2.74
C TYR A 91 9.64 2.94 -2.18
N ARG A 92 9.20 3.83 -3.08
CA ARG A 92 8.28 4.91 -2.77
C ARG A 92 6.91 4.61 -3.35
N VAL A 93 5.90 4.67 -2.50
CA VAL A 93 4.48 4.58 -2.87
C VAL A 93 3.81 5.93 -2.63
N HIS A 94 2.93 6.33 -3.54
CA HIS A 94 2.07 7.49 -3.35
C HIS A 94 0.66 7.02 -2.99
N GLY A 95 0.07 7.67 -2.00
CA GLY A 95 -1.28 7.37 -1.52
C GLY A 95 -2.16 8.62 -1.52
N PHE A 96 -3.46 8.41 -1.69
CA PHE A 96 -4.48 9.45 -1.73
C PHE A 96 -5.65 9.05 -0.85
N ILE A 97 -6.12 9.96 0.01
CA ILE A 97 -7.28 9.73 0.88
C ILE A 97 -8.32 10.80 0.60
N SER A 98 -9.45 10.41 0.00
CA SER A 98 -10.52 11.32 -0.40
C SER A 98 -11.59 11.46 0.69
N ALA A 99 -11.71 12.64 1.28
CA ALA A 99 -12.72 12.93 2.30
C ALA A 99 -14.18 12.79 1.79
N PRO A 100 -14.55 13.20 0.55
CA PRO A 100 -15.89 12.93 0.01
C PRO A 100 -16.23 11.43 -0.08
N LEU A 101 -15.26 10.59 -0.45
CA LEU A 101 -15.47 9.14 -0.48
C LEU A 101 -15.55 8.55 0.93
N ALA A 102 -14.77 9.09 1.88
CA ALA A 102 -14.84 8.67 3.28
C ALA A 102 -16.23 8.92 3.87
N LYS A 103 -16.85 10.08 3.57
CA LYS A 103 -18.24 10.38 3.97
C LYS A 103 -19.25 9.41 3.39
N GLN A 104 -19.01 8.87 2.19
CA GLN A 104 -19.90 7.88 1.57
C GLN A 104 -19.76 6.48 2.17
N THR A 105 -18.56 6.09 2.61
CA THR A 105 -18.30 4.77 3.19
C THR A 105 -18.42 4.74 4.71
N GLY A 106 -18.40 5.90 5.36
CA GLY A 106 -18.36 6.02 6.82
C GLY A 106 -16.97 5.79 7.41
N PHE A 107 -15.91 5.91 6.60
CA PHE A 107 -14.52 5.81 7.04
C PHE A 107 -14.19 6.94 8.02
N SER A 108 -13.80 6.58 9.24
CA SER A 108 -13.62 7.49 10.37
C SER A 108 -12.17 7.92 10.58
N GLU A 109 -11.94 8.82 11.53
CA GLU A 109 -10.58 9.14 11.99
C GLU A 109 -9.91 7.96 12.71
N ASP A 110 -10.68 7.11 13.40
CA ASP A 110 -10.17 5.87 14.00
C ASP A 110 -9.69 4.90 12.93
N ASP A 111 -10.44 4.76 11.83
CA ASP A 111 -10.02 3.96 10.67
C ASP A 111 -8.74 4.53 10.04
N LEU A 112 -8.62 5.86 9.99
CA LEU A 112 -7.43 6.54 9.48
C LEU A 112 -6.21 6.29 10.37
N ASN A 113 -6.37 6.33 11.69
CA ASN A 113 -5.31 6.02 12.64
C ASN A 113 -4.88 4.55 12.54
N LEU A 114 -5.85 3.63 12.43
CA LEU A 114 -5.58 2.22 12.18
C LEU A 114 -4.83 2.02 10.86
N PHE A 115 -5.18 2.77 9.81
CA PHE A 115 -4.46 2.73 8.54
C PHE A 115 -2.99 3.17 8.69
N TRP A 116 -2.72 4.22 9.46
CA TRP A 116 -1.35 4.64 9.76
C TRP A 116 -0.57 3.59 10.53
N ASP A 117 -1.18 2.97 11.54
CA ASP A 117 -0.55 1.89 12.30
C ASP A 117 -0.30 0.67 11.42
N ALA A 118 -1.23 0.33 10.52
CA ALA A 118 -1.06 -0.74 9.55
C ALA A 118 0.11 -0.46 8.59
N LEU A 119 0.29 0.78 8.10
CA LEU A 119 1.40 1.15 7.23
C LEU A 119 2.75 1.12 7.95
N LYS A 120 2.81 1.59 9.21
CA LYS A 120 4.03 1.54 10.03
C LYS A 120 4.49 0.11 10.26
N ASN A 121 3.55 -0.78 10.59
CA ASN A 121 3.84 -2.18 10.95
C ASN A 121 3.61 -3.18 9.79
N MET A 122 3.46 -2.70 8.55
CA MET A 122 2.95 -3.48 7.41
C MET A 122 3.74 -4.76 7.15
N PHE A 123 5.04 -4.73 7.40
CA PHE A 123 5.96 -5.84 7.12
C PHE A 123 6.35 -6.65 8.35
N ASP A 124 6.10 -6.14 9.56
CA ASP A 124 6.53 -6.80 10.80
C ASP A 124 5.81 -8.12 11.06
N HIS A 125 4.58 -8.24 10.55
CA HIS A 125 3.75 -9.44 10.66
C HIS A 125 3.69 -10.26 9.37
N ASP A 126 4.43 -9.90 8.32
CA ASP A 126 4.35 -10.54 6.99
C ASP A 126 5.67 -11.20 6.55
N ARG A 127 6.47 -11.67 7.52
CA ARG A 127 7.77 -12.32 7.27
C ARG A 127 7.59 -13.66 6.58
N SER A 128 8.39 -13.89 5.54
CA SER A 128 8.47 -15.18 4.87
C SER A 128 9.85 -15.38 4.25
N ALA A 129 10.16 -16.63 3.88
CA ALA A 129 11.40 -16.92 3.18
C ALA A 129 11.56 -16.05 1.92
N ALA A 130 10.49 -15.80 1.17
CA ALA A 130 10.57 -15.05 -0.09
C ALA A 130 10.82 -13.54 0.11
N ARG A 131 10.33 -12.95 1.20
CA ARG A 131 10.38 -11.49 1.42
C ARG A 131 11.66 -11.02 2.12
N GLY A 132 12.31 -11.89 2.88
CA GLY A 132 13.48 -11.49 3.67
C GLY A 132 13.12 -10.41 4.69
N GLU A 133 13.93 -9.36 4.76
CA GLU A 133 13.73 -8.21 5.64
C GLU A 133 13.12 -7.05 4.84
N MET A 134 11.84 -6.77 5.09
CA MET A 134 11.15 -5.59 4.59
C MET A 134 10.76 -4.74 5.80
N ALA A 135 10.92 -3.43 5.70
CA ALA A 135 10.57 -2.49 6.76
C ALA A 135 10.08 -1.18 6.17
N THR A 136 9.10 -0.56 6.82
CA THR A 136 8.67 0.81 6.49
C THR A 136 9.73 1.76 7.00
N GLN A 137 10.30 2.60 6.12
CA GLN A 137 11.40 3.50 6.48
C GLN A 137 10.91 4.90 6.85
N LYS A 138 9.93 5.42 6.11
CA LYS A 138 9.32 6.73 6.33
C LYS A 138 7.84 6.72 5.97
N LEU A 139 7.04 7.44 6.74
CA LEU A 139 5.62 7.71 6.44
C LEU A 139 5.37 9.22 6.53
N ILE A 140 5.21 9.85 5.37
CA ILE A 140 5.01 11.30 5.24
C ILE A 140 3.58 11.56 4.81
N VAL A 141 2.85 12.35 5.60
CA VAL A 141 1.43 12.65 5.40
C VAL A 141 1.24 14.13 5.12
N PHE A 142 0.57 14.42 4.02
CA PHE A 142 0.11 15.76 3.69
C PHE A 142 -1.38 15.86 4.00
N LYS A 143 -1.74 16.69 4.99
CA LYS A 143 -3.13 16.93 5.36
C LYS A 143 -3.58 18.28 4.81
N HIS A 144 -4.69 18.28 4.09
CA HIS A 144 -5.32 19.49 3.58
C HIS A 144 -6.40 19.98 4.55
N ASP A 145 -6.54 21.30 4.68
CA ASP A 145 -7.62 21.91 5.47
C ASP A 145 -8.99 21.80 4.79
N SER A 146 -8.99 21.78 3.46
CA SER A 146 -10.19 21.64 2.63
C SER A 146 -10.44 20.17 2.27
N GLU A 147 -11.71 19.77 2.33
CA GLU A 147 -12.19 18.44 1.91
C GLU A 147 -11.82 18.08 0.45
N LEU A 148 -11.77 19.07 -0.43
CA LEU A 148 -11.43 18.88 -1.85
C LEU A 148 -9.93 19.03 -2.13
N GLY A 149 -9.13 19.41 -1.12
CA GLY A 149 -7.71 19.69 -1.22
C GLY A 149 -7.40 21.18 -1.39
N ASN A 150 -6.21 21.56 -0.91
CA ASN A 150 -5.64 22.92 -1.00
C ASN A 150 -4.52 23.03 -2.04
N ALA A 151 -3.92 21.91 -2.44
CA ALA A 151 -2.79 21.88 -3.36
C ALA A 151 -2.81 20.61 -4.23
N PRO A 152 -2.25 20.66 -5.45
CA PRO A 152 -2.07 19.48 -6.28
C PRO A 152 -1.14 18.46 -5.62
N ALA A 153 -1.50 17.18 -5.68
CA ALA A 153 -0.70 16.12 -5.06
C ALA A 153 0.72 15.99 -5.62
N SER A 154 0.92 16.26 -6.93
CA SER A 154 2.27 16.26 -7.53
C SER A 154 3.22 17.23 -6.83
N LYS A 155 2.78 18.46 -6.60
CA LYS A 155 3.57 19.48 -5.89
C LYS A 155 3.92 19.05 -4.46
N LEU A 156 3.01 18.36 -3.79
CA LEU A 156 3.27 17.85 -2.44
C LEU A 156 4.27 16.71 -2.45
N PHE A 157 4.20 15.81 -3.43
CA PHE A 157 5.17 14.75 -3.59
C PHE A 157 6.55 15.28 -3.97
N ASP A 158 6.64 16.39 -4.70
CA ASP A 158 7.91 17.06 -5.02
C ASP A 158 8.60 17.67 -3.79
N LEU A 159 7.87 17.89 -2.67
CA LEU A 159 8.47 18.32 -1.40
C LEU A 159 9.31 17.22 -0.73
N VAL A 160 9.19 15.97 -1.18
CA VAL A 160 9.96 14.84 -0.65
C VAL A 160 11.03 14.45 -1.64
N THR A 161 12.27 14.76 -1.29
CA THR A 161 13.46 14.41 -2.04
C THR A 161 14.13 13.21 -1.39
N VAL A 162 14.55 12.25 -2.22
CA VAL A 162 15.31 11.08 -1.77
C VAL A 162 16.58 11.01 -2.61
N GLU A 163 17.73 11.17 -1.96
CA GLU A 163 19.03 11.21 -2.59
C GLU A 163 19.89 10.05 -2.10
N LYS A 164 20.55 9.37 -3.03
CA LYS A 164 21.56 8.37 -2.72
C LYS A 164 22.83 9.07 -2.22
N ASN A 165 23.35 8.66 -1.07
CA ASN A 165 24.53 9.28 -0.44
C ASN A 165 25.76 8.34 -0.40
N CYS A 166 25.67 7.14 -0.98
CA CYS A 166 26.77 6.17 -1.08
C CYS A 166 27.62 6.28 -2.36
N GLY A 167 27.70 7.46 -2.97
CA GLY A 167 28.51 7.70 -4.18
C GLY A 167 28.08 6.83 -5.37
N ASP A 168 29.04 6.23 -6.07
CA ASP A 168 28.77 5.35 -7.22
C ASP A 168 28.40 3.92 -6.83
N ASP A 169 28.60 3.54 -5.57
CA ASP A 169 28.28 2.20 -5.10
C ASP A 169 26.77 1.93 -5.15
N PRO A 170 26.37 0.66 -5.36
CA PRO A 170 24.97 0.28 -5.32
C PRO A 170 24.50 0.27 -3.85
N PRO A 171 23.35 0.87 -3.54
CA PRO A 171 22.87 0.99 -2.16
C PRO A 171 22.60 -0.40 -1.56
N ARG A 172 22.86 -0.54 -0.26
CA ARG A 172 22.72 -1.79 0.50
C ARG A 172 21.95 -1.64 1.80
N SER A 173 21.68 -0.40 2.22
CA SER A 173 20.96 -0.09 3.45
C SER A 173 20.17 1.20 3.30
N PHE A 174 19.29 1.47 4.26
CA PHE A 174 18.57 2.75 4.28
C PHE A 174 19.51 3.93 4.59
N ALA A 175 20.63 3.68 5.28
CA ALA A 175 21.62 4.70 5.58
C ALA A 175 22.31 5.26 4.32
N ASP A 176 22.27 4.51 3.21
CA ASP A 176 22.78 4.92 1.90
C ASP A 176 21.87 5.94 1.19
N TYR A 177 20.79 6.36 1.87
CA TYR A 177 19.83 7.34 1.40
C TYR A 177 19.64 8.48 2.41
N THR A 178 19.50 9.69 1.87
CA THR A 178 19.04 10.86 2.61
C THR A 178 17.63 11.20 2.14
N VAL A 179 16.66 11.18 3.06
CA VAL A 179 15.28 11.60 2.79
C VAL A 179 15.06 12.98 3.40
N THR A 180 14.73 13.95 2.57
CA THR A 180 14.48 15.34 2.97
C THR A 180 13.04 15.72 2.64
N VAL A 181 12.37 16.38 3.59
CA VAL A 181 11.02 16.92 3.40
C VAL A 181 11.06 18.43 3.57
N ASP A 182 10.83 19.17 2.49
CA ASP A 182 10.80 20.63 2.53
C ASP A 182 9.46 21.13 3.08
N LYS A 183 9.37 21.16 4.41
CA LYS A 183 8.19 21.67 5.13
C LYS A 183 7.99 23.18 4.97
N GLY A 184 9.07 23.92 4.71
CA GLY A 184 9.02 25.38 4.56
C GLY A 184 8.32 25.82 3.28
N SER A 185 8.40 25.01 2.23
CA SER A 185 7.74 25.25 0.95
C SER A 185 6.33 24.64 0.85
N ALA A 186 5.77 24.13 1.96
CA ALA A 186 4.42 23.59 1.97
C ALA A 186 3.39 24.68 1.61
N PRO A 187 2.51 24.44 0.62
CA PRO A 187 1.47 25.40 0.25
C PRO A 187 0.53 25.73 1.41
N SER A 188 -0.04 26.94 1.39
CA SER A 188 -1.02 27.36 2.40
C SER A 188 -2.20 26.38 2.51
N GLY A 189 -2.58 26.04 3.74
CA GLY A 189 -3.64 25.08 4.06
C GLY A 189 -3.24 23.62 3.87
N VAL A 190 -1.93 23.32 3.90
CA VAL A 190 -1.40 21.95 3.95
C VAL A 190 -0.45 21.83 5.14
N SER A 191 -0.71 20.86 6.02
CA SER A 191 0.23 20.44 7.07
C SER A 191 1.00 19.18 6.65
N VAL A 192 2.26 19.10 7.05
CA VAL A 192 3.16 17.99 6.72
C VAL A 192 3.56 17.26 7.99
N ASP A 193 3.09 16.02 8.15
CA ASP A 193 3.37 15.17 9.30
C ASP A 193 4.27 14.00 8.90
N GLU A 194 5.39 13.85 9.59
CA GLU A 194 6.21 12.62 9.53
C GLU A 194 5.76 11.70 10.67
N LYS A 195 5.12 10.59 10.33
CA LYS A 195 4.57 9.64 11.30
C LYS A 195 5.55 8.51 11.66
N LEU A 196 6.75 8.52 11.06
CA LEU A 196 7.84 7.58 11.32
C LEU A 196 9.20 8.28 11.34
#